data_AF-L1LDM8-F1
#
_entry.id   AF-L1LDM8-F1
#
_cell.length_a   1.000
_cell.length_b   1.000
_cell.length_c   1.000
_cell.angle_alpha   90.00
_cell.angle_beta   90.00
_cell.angle_gamma   90.00
#
_symmetry.space_group_name_H-M   'P 1'
#
loop_
_entity.id
_entity.type
_entity.pdbx_description
1 polymer ?
#
loop_
_entity_poly.entity_id
_entity_poly.type
_entity_poly.pdbx_seq_one_letter_code
_entity_poly.pdbx_strand_id
1 'polypeptide(L)'
;MSKKEVTIDITKRPENTQNDGKGGYYYESNSGRVNLTEEWYPDLEGTYIKLTHTPKNPKEKITGIFYSRSKQNGFEQANLSSCESISVFYWSLDSTRTKPLLIQLGERDNEYYTNNRGNTWTKNGDINDANTLRQKLDEQNCLKNGAHLIDIGQKGSGRNYNCPSCSQQKLRVYYSSGPGTPYYGHHIRNSFPGSLSGFKNGSSWPSGLPSVQNVKFIFVYWNRSVPSLIVAQSRPERYFRINAGNLKSWIEVSDKSTDVATPTLALDLSKTDGKYPYRNTNAKIIVAVLLSHIGGGYYRLQYSLRGSLFNVKSVSHNDTQLSGIDSTDLLLSVSAYYLGDSPESLDRLLLVELSINATHHTTYKYFHRETKGAKVWSKYLGSGGGTTRLQGNALKRALDELKNIHFPDPPPSIGKQIADFFQKTEGIITASVTPGIGGLIGLGIWKGPALIARLIARL
;
A
#
# COMPACT_ATOMS: atom_id res chain seq x y z
N MET A 1 7.50 -4.58 38.23
CA MET A 1 7.33 -3.81 36.97
C MET A 1 5.85 -3.79 36.63
N SER A 2 5.22 -2.62 36.53
CA SER A 2 3.83 -2.51 36.11
C SER A 2 3.67 -3.07 34.69
N LYS A 3 2.64 -3.88 34.46
CA LYS A 3 2.27 -4.32 33.11
C LYS A 3 1.89 -3.07 32.32
N LYS A 4 2.58 -2.83 31.21
CA LYS A 4 2.24 -1.74 30.31
C LYS A 4 1.01 -2.12 29.50
N GLU A 5 0.04 -1.22 29.51
CA GLU A 5 -1.24 -1.37 28.83
C GLU A 5 -1.37 -0.26 27.80
N VAL A 6 -1.91 -0.61 26.63
CA VAL A 6 -2.14 0.31 25.53
C VAL A 6 -3.60 0.24 25.10
N THR A 7 -4.14 1.37 24.65
CA THR A 7 -5.45 1.43 24.02
C THR A 7 -5.31 1.76 22.55
N ILE A 8 -6.19 1.22 21.72
CA ILE A 8 -6.20 1.49 20.29
C ILE A 8 -7.22 2.59 20.01
N ASP A 9 -6.77 3.69 19.39
CA ASP A 9 -7.66 4.75 18.93
C ASP A 9 -7.80 4.63 17.42
N ILE A 10 -8.97 4.17 16.96
CA ILE A 10 -9.27 3.93 15.55
C ILE A 10 -9.52 5.22 14.76
N THR A 11 -9.29 6.39 15.35
CA THR A 11 -9.24 7.65 14.63
C THR A 11 -7.82 8.05 14.23
N LYS A 12 -6.81 7.29 14.70
CA LYS A 12 -5.41 7.51 14.37
C LYS A 12 -5.07 6.97 12.99
N ARG A 13 -4.35 7.80 12.24
CA ARG A 13 -4.04 7.64 10.82
C ARG A 13 -2.68 8.25 10.52
N PRO A 14 -2.06 7.93 9.38
CA PRO A 14 -0.80 8.55 9.00
C PRO A 14 -0.82 10.08 9.10
N GLU A 15 -1.95 10.71 8.74
CA GLU A 15 -2.07 12.18 8.65
C GLU A 15 -2.19 12.89 10.01
N ASN A 16 -2.49 12.16 11.10
CA ASN A 16 -2.68 12.74 12.44
C ASN A 16 -1.86 12.01 13.54
N THR A 17 -0.77 11.37 13.13
CA THR A 17 0.15 10.62 13.98
C THR A 17 1.58 11.14 13.83
N GLN A 18 2.50 10.62 14.63
CA GLN A 18 3.92 10.96 14.56
C GLN A 18 4.62 10.09 13.53
N ASN A 19 5.47 10.69 12.68
CA ASN A 19 6.41 9.96 11.84
C ASN A 19 7.62 9.57 12.71
N ASP A 20 8.07 8.32 12.64
CA ASP A 20 9.20 7.84 13.45
C ASP A 20 10.59 8.15 12.89
N GLY A 21 10.66 9.05 11.90
CA GLY A 21 11.88 9.37 11.15
C GLY A 21 12.37 8.21 10.30
N LYS A 22 11.63 7.11 10.31
CA LYS A 22 11.85 5.91 9.53
C LYS A 22 10.59 5.65 8.70
N GLY A 23 9.87 6.68 8.25
CA GLY A 23 8.75 6.51 7.32
C GLY A 23 7.61 5.61 7.84
N GLY A 24 7.61 5.26 9.13
CA GLY A 24 6.51 4.59 9.82
C GLY A 24 5.72 5.61 10.63
N TYR A 25 4.47 5.29 10.90
CA TYR A 25 3.57 6.14 11.67
C TYR A 25 3.29 5.51 13.03
N TYR A 26 3.14 6.34 14.06
CA TYR A 26 2.80 5.88 15.39
C TYR A 26 2.10 6.95 16.23
N TYR A 27 1.45 6.52 17.29
CA TYR A 27 0.98 7.40 18.34
C TYR A 27 1.27 6.82 19.72
N GLU A 28 1.40 7.71 20.70
CA GLU A 28 1.50 7.32 22.09
C GLU A 28 0.09 7.08 22.65
N SER A 29 -0.07 5.99 23.39
CA SER A 29 -1.31 5.56 24.00
C SER A 29 -1.06 5.09 25.42
N ASN A 30 -1.63 5.80 26.40
CA ASN A 30 -1.42 5.59 27.84
C ASN A 30 0.07 5.44 28.21
N SER A 31 0.57 4.21 28.20
CA SER A 31 1.91 3.81 28.67
C SER A 31 2.84 3.25 27.58
N GLY A 32 2.39 3.19 26.33
CA GLY A 32 3.13 2.58 25.23
C GLY A 32 2.88 3.22 23.87
N ARG A 33 3.73 2.85 22.92
CA ARG A 33 3.68 3.33 21.54
C ARG A 33 2.91 2.33 20.69
N VAL A 34 1.98 2.82 19.88
CA VAL A 34 1.24 2.02 18.90
C VAL A 34 1.69 2.40 17.49
N ASN A 35 2.26 1.44 16.77
CA ASN A 35 2.63 1.61 15.36
C ASN A 35 1.39 1.44 14.48
N LEU A 36 1.39 2.14 13.34
CA LEU A 36 0.31 2.12 12.37
C LEU A 36 0.84 1.72 11.00
N THR A 37 0.14 0.78 10.35
CA THR A 37 0.37 0.43 8.95
C THR A 37 -0.91 0.60 8.14
N GLU A 38 -0.79 1.09 6.90
CA GLU A 38 -1.89 1.28 5.97
C GLU A 38 -1.71 0.37 4.76
N GLU A 39 -2.75 -0.40 4.41
CA GLU A 39 -2.77 -1.25 3.23
C GLU A 39 -4.12 -1.19 2.51
N TRP A 40 -4.12 -1.51 1.23
CA TRP A 40 -5.35 -1.58 0.41
C TRP A 40 -5.93 -2.99 0.44
N TYR A 41 -7.26 -3.09 0.37
CA TYR A 41 -7.98 -4.35 0.41
C TYR A 41 -9.18 -4.38 -0.57
N PRO A 42 -9.49 -5.53 -1.21
CA PRO A 42 -8.69 -6.77 -1.25
C PRO A 42 -7.53 -6.70 -2.24
N ASP A 43 -7.61 -5.75 -3.18
CA ASP A 43 -6.64 -5.60 -4.26
C ASP A 43 -5.64 -4.49 -3.92
N LEU A 44 -4.53 -4.44 -4.66
CA LEU A 44 -3.44 -3.48 -4.44
C LEU A 44 -3.86 -2.01 -4.57
N GLU A 45 -5.05 -1.70 -5.10
CA GLU A 45 -5.66 -0.36 -5.11
C GLU A 45 -7.15 -0.46 -4.73
N GLY A 46 -7.44 -1.39 -3.82
CA GLY A 46 -8.77 -1.91 -3.57
C GLY A 46 -9.84 -0.88 -3.20
N THR A 47 -11.08 -1.35 -3.12
CA THR A 47 -12.21 -0.52 -2.67
C THR A 47 -11.99 0.00 -1.24
N TYR A 48 -11.19 -0.69 -0.43
CA TYR A 48 -11.04 -0.44 1.00
C TYR A 48 -9.59 -0.14 1.39
N ILE A 49 -9.45 0.60 2.48
CA ILE A 49 -8.20 0.83 3.19
C ILE A 49 -8.29 0.08 4.52
N LYS A 50 -7.28 -0.71 4.84
CA LYS A 50 -7.10 -1.38 6.13
C LYS A 50 -5.99 -0.67 6.89
N LEU A 51 -6.33 -0.14 8.07
CA LEU A 51 -5.39 0.43 9.02
C LEU A 51 -5.14 -0.55 10.15
N THR A 52 -3.90 -1.00 10.32
CA THR A 52 -3.52 -1.94 11.37
C THR A 52 -2.73 -1.21 12.45
N HIS A 53 -3.22 -1.34 13.69
CA HIS A 53 -2.66 -0.78 14.90
C HIS A 53 -1.96 -1.89 15.69
N THR A 54 -0.66 -1.75 15.88
CA THR A 54 0.18 -2.77 16.52
C THR A 54 0.99 -2.15 17.65
N PRO A 55 0.83 -2.61 18.91
CA PRO A 55 1.70 -2.19 20.00
C PRO A 55 3.17 -2.39 19.63
N LYS A 56 4.04 -1.41 19.89
CA LYS A 56 5.46 -1.49 19.54
C LYS A 56 6.15 -2.65 20.26
N ASN A 57 5.75 -2.91 21.51
CA ASN A 57 6.26 -4.03 22.27
C ASN A 57 5.20 -5.15 22.30
N PRO A 58 5.51 -6.36 21.80
CA PRO A 58 4.55 -7.47 21.78
C PRO A 58 4.12 -7.94 23.18
N LYS A 59 4.79 -7.50 24.26
CA LYS A 59 4.39 -7.77 25.65
C LYS A 59 3.33 -6.79 26.19
N GLU A 60 3.07 -5.69 25.48
CA GLU A 60 2.04 -4.72 25.85
C GLU A 60 0.66 -5.28 25.53
N LYS A 61 -0.28 -5.13 26.48
CA LYS A 61 -1.64 -5.64 26.33
C LYS A 61 -2.56 -4.56 25.79
N ILE A 62 -3.37 -4.91 24.79
CA ILE A 62 -4.46 -4.05 24.34
C ILE A 62 -5.61 -4.18 25.34
N THR A 63 -6.02 -3.06 25.94
CA THR A 63 -7.08 -3.06 26.97
C THR A 63 -8.37 -2.40 26.53
N GLY A 64 -8.38 -1.76 25.37
CA GLY A 64 -9.61 -1.18 24.82
C GLY A 64 -9.43 -0.57 23.44
N ILE A 65 -10.56 -0.41 22.77
CA ILE A 65 -10.69 0.23 21.46
C ILE A 65 -11.50 1.52 21.65
N PHE A 66 -11.03 2.61 21.09
CA PHE A 66 -11.59 3.94 21.25
C PHE A 66 -11.79 4.59 19.89
N TYR A 67 -12.86 5.38 19.75
CA TYR A 67 -13.09 6.28 18.62
C TYR A 67 -13.21 7.70 19.18
N SER A 68 -12.29 8.60 18.84
CA SER A 68 -12.28 9.99 19.35
C SER A 68 -12.41 10.06 20.88
N ARG A 69 -11.63 9.26 21.61
CA ARG A 69 -11.68 9.11 23.09
C ARG A 69 -12.93 8.44 23.67
N SER A 70 -13.93 8.09 22.86
CA SER A 70 -15.09 7.31 23.31
C SER A 70 -14.79 5.82 23.22
N LYS A 71 -14.90 5.12 24.35
CA LYS A 71 -14.75 3.66 24.39
C LYS A 71 -15.78 3.00 23.47
N GLN A 72 -15.32 2.05 22.68
CA GLN A 72 -16.15 1.18 21.86
C GLN A 72 -16.53 -0.05 22.68
N ASN A 73 -17.80 -0.45 22.58
CA ASN A 73 -18.38 -1.58 23.31
C ASN A 73 -18.55 -2.78 22.37
N GLY A 74 -18.86 -3.96 22.92
CA GLY A 74 -19.11 -5.17 22.15
C GLY A 74 -17.89 -6.09 21.98
N PHE A 75 -16.80 -5.76 22.66
CA PHE A 75 -15.56 -6.53 22.70
C PHE A 75 -15.34 -7.22 24.05
N GLU A 76 -16.36 -7.27 24.92
CA GLU A 76 -16.24 -7.78 26.28
C GLU A 76 -15.97 -9.29 26.31
N GLN A 77 -16.41 -10.01 25.28
CA GLN A 77 -16.11 -11.43 25.09
C GLN A 77 -14.80 -11.67 24.35
N ALA A 78 -14.22 -10.63 23.75
CA ALA A 78 -12.94 -10.75 23.04
C ALA A 78 -11.79 -10.70 24.05
N ASN A 79 -10.80 -11.58 23.90
CA ASN A 79 -9.57 -11.49 24.67
C ASN A 79 -8.63 -10.44 24.07
N LEU A 80 -8.97 -9.16 24.20
CA LEU A 80 -8.14 -8.06 23.67
C LEU A 80 -6.68 -8.12 24.19
N SER A 81 -6.48 -8.67 25.39
CA SER A 81 -5.16 -8.77 26.00
C SER A 81 -4.22 -9.78 25.33
N SER A 82 -4.75 -10.67 24.50
CA SER A 82 -3.97 -11.59 23.65
C SER A 82 -3.89 -11.14 22.19
N CYS A 83 -4.56 -10.05 21.80
CA CYS A 83 -4.50 -9.54 20.44
C CYS A 83 -3.17 -8.84 20.18
N GLU A 84 -2.44 -9.29 19.17
CA GLU A 84 -1.18 -8.68 18.74
C GLU A 84 -1.40 -7.39 17.94
N SER A 85 -2.55 -7.25 17.28
CA SER A 85 -2.90 -6.09 16.48
C SER A 85 -4.42 -5.93 16.35
N ILE A 86 -4.85 -4.74 15.96
CA ILE A 86 -6.24 -4.43 15.61
C ILE A 86 -6.25 -3.76 14.25
N SER A 87 -7.02 -4.31 13.31
CA SER A 87 -7.18 -3.72 11.99
C SER A 87 -8.56 -3.12 11.80
N VAL A 88 -8.64 -1.99 11.12
CA VAL A 88 -9.89 -1.27 10.86
C VAL A 88 -10.01 -1.00 9.38
N PHE A 89 -11.16 -1.35 8.81
CA PHE A 89 -11.43 -1.19 7.39
C PHE A 89 -12.27 0.05 7.14
N TYR A 90 -11.84 0.87 6.20
CA TYR A 90 -12.51 2.08 5.72
C TYR A 90 -12.75 1.99 4.23
N TRP A 91 -13.74 2.74 3.75
CA TRP A 91 -13.88 2.95 2.32
C TRP A 91 -12.81 3.91 1.82
N SER A 92 -12.14 3.56 0.72
CA SER A 92 -11.06 4.37 0.16
C SER A 92 -11.46 5.77 -0.28
N LEU A 93 -12.74 5.97 -0.63
CA LEU A 93 -13.26 7.30 -1.00
C LEU A 93 -13.87 8.06 0.19
N ASP A 94 -13.88 7.48 1.40
CA ASP A 94 -14.07 8.25 2.63
C ASP A 94 -12.72 8.84 3.05
N SER A 95 -12.35 9.98 2.46
CA SER A 95 -11.09 10.68 2.77
C SER A 95 -11.00 11.06 4.24
N THR A 96 -12.15 11.28 4.89
CA THR A 96 -12.21 11.60 6.30
C THR A 96 -12.16 10.36 7.17
N ARG A 97 -12.13 9.13 6.62
CA ARG A 97 -12.15 7.81 7.27
C ARG A 97 -12.95 7.79 8.58
N THR A 98 -14.09 8.49 8.62
CA THR A 98 -14.91 8.67 9.83
C THR A 98 -15.89 7.51 10.02
N LYS A 99 -16.05 6.67 9.01
CA LYS A 99 -17.02 5.58 9.01
C LYS A 99 -16.29 4.25 8.92
N PRO A 100 -15.78 3.72 10.05
CA PRO A 100 -15.22 2.38 10.07
C PRO A 100 -16.30 1.37 9.67
N LEU A 101 -15.97 0.53 8.71
CA LEU A 101 -16.86 -0.48 8.16
C LEU A 101 -16.81 -1.75 9.02
N LEU A 102 -15.61 -2.13 9.43
CA LEU A 102 -15.33 -3.40 10.08
C LEU A 102 -14.06 -3.29 10.94
N ILE A 103 -14.01 -4.01 12.06
CA ILE A 103 -12.81 -4.18 12.89
C ILE A 103 -12.41 -5.66 12.92
N GLN A 104 -11.13 -5.95 12.73
CA GLN A 104 -10.53 -7.27 12.83
C GLN A 104 -9.58 -7.32 14.02
N LEU A 105 -9.70 -8.35 14.85
CA LEU A 105 -8.82 -8.58 15.99
C LEU A 105 -7.79 -9.66 15.63
N GLY A 106 -6.50 -9.31 15.73
CA GLY A 106 -5.37 -10.17 15.38
C GLY A 106 -5.23 -10.46 13.88
N GLU A 107 -4.20 -11.24 13.54
CA GLU A 107 -3.90 -11.66 12.15
C GLU A 107 -4.17 -13.15 11.88
N ARG A 108 -4.21 -14.00 12.92
CA ARG A 108 -4.31 -15.47 12.80
C ARG A 108 -5.74 -15.98 12.99
N ASP A 109 -6.34 -15.70 14.15
CA ASP A 109 -7.67 -16.20 14.50
C ASP A 109 -8.81 -15.30 13.98
N ASN A 110 -8.45 -14.12 13.45
CA ASN A 110 -9.28 -13.17 12.69
C ASN A 110 -10.73 -13.08 13.14
N GLU A 111 -10.95 -12.52 14.34
CA GLU A 111 -12.31 -12.18 14.76
C GLU A 111 -12.74 -10.86 14.14
N TYR A 112 -13.82 -10.88 13.39
CA TYR A 112 -14.36 -9.71 12.71
C TYR A 112 -15.57 -9.15 13.46
N TYR A 113 -15.65 -7.83 13.51
CA TYR A 113 -16.69 -7.10 14.22
C TYR A 113 -17.29 -6.04 13.30
N THR A 114 -18.61 -5.98 13.27
CA THR A 114 -19.35 -4.95 12.53
C THR A 114 -20.23 -4.15 13.46
N ASN A 115 -20.62 -2.97 13.04
CA ASN A 115 -21.50 -2.08 13.81
C ASN A 115 -22.42 -1.36 12.84
N ASN A 116 -23.72 -1.51 13.02
CA ASN A 116 -24.71 -0.85 12.18
C ASN A 116 -24.88 0.64 12.54
N ARG A 117 -24.96 0.97 13.84
CA ARG A 117 -25.07 2.35 14.38
C ARG A 117 -24.48 2.44 15.80
N GLY A 118 -23.86 3.56 16.12
CA GLY A 118 -23.38 3.88 17.48
C GLY A 118 -21.96 3.38 17.75
N ASN A 119 -21.68 3.02 19.00
CA ASN A 119 -20.35 2.56 19.45
C ASN A 119 -20.34 1.09 19.90
N THR A 120 -21.40 0.33 19.64
CA THR A 120 -21.50 -1.09 19.99
C THR A 120 -21.21 -1.95 18.76
N TRP A 121 -20.21 -2.81 18.90
CA TRP A 121 -19.76 -3.74 17.88
C TRP A 121 -20.30 -5.14 18.15
N THR A 122 -20.51 -5.91 17.09
CA THR A 122 -21.01 -7.28 17.19
C THR A 122 -20.11 -8.18 16.38
N LYS A 123 -19.65 -9.27 17.01
CA LYS A 123 -18.84 -10.30 16.36
C LYS A 123 -19.63 -10.86 15.18
N ASN A 124 -18.98 -10.90 14.02
CA ASN A 124 -19.54 -11.45 12.80
C ASN A 124 -18.94 -12.84 12.56
N GLY A 125 -19.74 -13.89 12.77
CA GLY A 125 -19.34 -15.27 12.56
C GLY A 125 -19.40 -15.75 11.11
N ASP A 126 -19.94 -14.94 10.20
CA ASP A 126 -20.16 -15.32 8.80
C ASP A 126 -18.93 -15.06 7.91
N ILE A 127 -17.92 -14.36 8.45
CA ILE A 127 -16.68 -14.07 7.73
C ILE A 127 -15.67 -15.18 8.00
N ASN A 128 -15.41 -16.00 6.99
CA ASN A 128 -14.54 -17.18 7.07
C ASN A 128 -13.43 -17.17 6.01
N ASP A 129 -13.48 -16.27 5.03
CA ASP A 129 -12.51 -16.16 3.94
C ASP A 129 -12.48 -14.73 3.35
N ALA A 130 -11.62 -14.52 2.36
CA ALA A 130 -11.47 -13.21 1.72
C ALA A 130 -12.73 -12.75 0.95
N ASN A 131 -13.54 -13.69 0.44
CA ASN A 131 -14.74 -13.40 -0.33
C ASN A 131 -15.89 -12.96 0.58
N THR A 132 -16.11 -13.67 1.69
CA THR A 132 -17.10 -13.31 2.71
C THR A 132 -16.71 -12.01 3.42
N LEU A 133 -15.41 -11.78 3.67
CA LEU A 133 -14.91 -10.49 4.17
C LEU A 133 -15.23 -9.35 3.18
N ARG A 134 -14.91 -9.53 1.89
CA ARG A 134 -15.23 -8.54 0.85
C ARG A 134 -16.73 -8.25 0.78
N GLN A 135 -17.56 -9.29 0.76
CA GLN A 135 -19.02 -9.15 0.75
C GLN A 135 -19.52 -8.36 1.96
N LYS A 136 -19.00 -8.63 3.17
CA LYS A 136 -19.40 -7.89 4.36
C LYS A 136 -18.95 -6.44 4.33
N LEU A 137 -17.74 -6.16 3.83
CA LEU A 137 -17.28 -4.78 3.62
C LEU A 137 -18.17 -4.03 2.63
N ASP A 138 -18.60 -4.68 1.54
CA ASP A 138 -19.54 -4.10 0.57
C ASP A 138 -20.91 -3.80 1.19
N GLU A 139 -21.44 -4.71 2.00
CA GLU A 139 -22.67 -4.51 2.74
C GLU A 139 -22.57 -3.30 3.68
N GLN A 140 -21.54 -3.27 4.53
CA GLN A 140 -21.31 -2.18 5.48
C GLN A 140 -21.06 -0.84 4.77
N ASN A 141 -20.37 -0.86 3.62
CA ASN A 141 -20.13 0.34 2.83
C ASN A 141 -21.42 0.88 2.19
N CYS A 142 -22.29 0.00 1.69
CA CYS A 142 -23.63 0.42 1.24
C CYS A 142 -24.42 1.08 2.38
N LEU A 143 -24.44 0.45 3.57
CA LEU A 143 -25.22 0.94 4.71
C LEU A 143 -24.71 2.28 5.27
N LYS A 144 -23.39 2.44 5.39
CA LYS A 144 -22.77 3.60 6.04
C LYS A 144 -22.45 4.76 5.08
N ASN A 145 -22.10 4.44 3.84
CA ASN A 145 -21.64 5.41 2.84
C ASN A 145 -22.59 5.57 1.65
N GLY A 146 -23.66 4.77 1.55
CA GLY A 146 -24.49 4.76 0.34
C GLY A 146 -23.70 4.33 -0.90
N ALA A 147 -22.60 3.60 -0.72
CA ALA A 147 -21.76 3.11 -1.79
C ALA A 147 -22.30 1.76 -2.27
N HIS A 148 -23.01 1.77 -3.39
CA HIS A 148 -23.70 0.60 -3.93
C HIS A 148 -22.80 -0.21 -4.85
N LEU A 149 -23.12 -1.49 -5.01
CA LEU A 149 -22.49 -2.36 -5.99
C LEU A 149 -23.40 -2.52 -7.21
N ILE A 150 -22.79 -2.53 -8.39
CA ILE A 150 -23.52 -2.62 -9.65
C ILE A 150 -23.18 -3.94 -10.32
N ASP A 151 -24.18 -4.79 -10.48
CA ASP A 151 -24.06 -5.96 -11.35
C ASP A 151 -24.23 -5.53 -12.82
N ILE A 152 -23.11 -5.42 -13.54
CA ILE A 152 -23.06 -5.04 -14.96
C ILE A 152 -23.64 -6.12 -15.88
N GLY A 153 -23.86 -7.34 -15.38
CA GLY A 153 -24.51 -8.43 -16.10
C GLY A 153 -26.03 -8.28 -16.23
N GLN A 154 -26.65 -7.35 -15.49
CA GLN A 154 -28.10 -7.13 -15.50
C GLN A 154 -28.55 -6.43 -16.77
N LYS A 155 -29.36 -7.13 -17.59
CA LYS A 155 -29.87 -6.65 -18.89
C LYS A 155 -31.38 -6.38 -18.94
N GLY A 156 -32.09 -6.53 -17.83
CA GLY A 156 -33.55 -6.44 -17.79
C GLY A 156 -34.07 -5.00 -17.98
N SER A 157 -34.42 -4.60 -19.21
CA SER A 157 -34.96 -3.26 -19.48
C SER A 157 -36.25 -3.00 -18.69
N GLY A 158 -36.32 -1.86 -18.00
CA GLY A 158 -37.47 -1.46 -17.20
C GLY A 158 -37.62 -2.20 -15.87
N ARG A 159 -36.78 -3.20 -15.60
CA ARG A 159 -36.81 -3.96 -14.34
C ARG A 159 -35.91 -3.31 -13.30
N ASN A 160 -36.33 -3.41 -12.06
CA ASN A 160 -35.48 -3.09 -10.92
C ASN A 160 -34.84 -4.38 -10.41
N TYR A 161 -33.59 -4.31 -9.98
CA TYR A 161 -32.94 -5.36 -9.21
C TYR A 161 -32.44 -4.80 -7.88
N ASN A 162 -32.15 -5.68 -6.93
CA ASN A 162 -31.62 -5.28 -5.64
C ASN A 162 -30.12 -5.03 -5.76
N CYS A 163 -29.62 -3.99 -5.08
CA CYS A 163 -28.19 -3.79 -4.89
C CYS A 163 -27.57 -5.07 -4.29
N PRO A 164 -26.59 -5.72 -4.95
CA PRO A 164 -26.04 -6.98 -4.48
C PRO A 164 -25.33 -6.90 -3.12
N SER A 165 -24.98 -5.69 -2.65
CA SER A 165 -24.31 -5.51 -1.34
C SER A 165 -25.26 -5.53 -0.16
N CYS A 166 -26.39 -4.84 -0.27
CA CYS A 166 -27.26 -4.54 0.87
C CYS A 166 -28.71 -4.99 0.67
N SER A 167 -29.08 -5.46 -0.52
CA SER A 167 -30.42 -5.92 -0.91
C SER A 167 -31.58 -4.93 -0.75
N GLN A 168 -31.38 -3.80 -0.08
CA GLN A 168 -32.38 -2.78 0.23
C GLN A 168 -32.56 -1.79 -0.93
N GLN A 169 -31.46 -1.31 -1.51
CA GLN A 169 -31.49 -0.33 -2.57
C GLN A 169 -31.95 -0.97 -3.89
N LYS A 170 -32.98 -0.39 -4.53
CA LYS A 170 -33.43 -0.79 -5.88
C LYS A 170 -32.64 -0.03 -6.95
N LEU A 171 -32.11 -0.78 -7.91
CA LEU A 171 -31.36 -0.29 -9.06
C LEU A 171 -32.22 -0.49 -10.31
N ARG A 172 -32.43 0.55 -11.10
CA ARG A 172 -33.21 0.47 -12.35
C ARG A 172 -32.26 0.20 -13.51
N VAL A 173 -32.60 -0.78 -14.35
CA VAL A 173 -31.94 -1.01 -15.64
C VAL A 173 -32.85 -0.53 -16.76
N TYR A 174 -32.28 0.11 -17.77
CA TYR A 174 -32.97 0.41 -19.02
C TYR A 174 -32.08 0.09 -20.21
N TYR A 175 -32.70 -0.38 -21.27
CA TYR A 175 -32.03 -0.67 -22.54
C TYR A 175 -32.18 0.51 -23.49
N SER A 176 -31.14 0.77 -24.27
CA SER A 176 -31.17 1.73 -25.37
C SER A 176 -30.44 1.16 -26.58
N SER A 177 -31.05 1.32 -27.75
CA SER A 177 -30.54 0.84 -29.05
C SER A 177 -30.71 1.90 -30.13
N GLY A 178 -30.23 3.12 -29.85
CA GLY A 178 -30.11 4.16 -30.87
C GLY A 178 -29.13 3.77 -31.99
N PRO A 179 -28.84 4.67 -32.94
CA PRO A 179 -27.94 4.41 -34.09
C PRO A 179 -26.47 4.09 -33.74
N GLY A 180 -26.14 3.79 -32.48
CA GLY A 180 -24.82 3.39 -32.01
C GLY A 180 -24.84 2.02 -31.32
N THR A 181 -23.75 1.70 -30.59
CA THR A 181 -23.64 0.45 -29.85
C THR A 181 -24.73 0.35 -28.77
N PRO A 182 -25.49 -0.76 -28.70
CA PRO A 182 -26.51 -0.93 -27.68
C PRO A 182 -25.89 -0.91 -26.29
N TYR A 183 -26.62 -0.35 -25.33
CA TYR A 183 -26.18 -0.26 -23.94
C TYR A 183 -27.31 -0.51 -22.95
N TYR A 184 -26.90 -0.89 -21.74
CA TYR A 184 -27.77 -0.96 -20.57
C TYR A 184 -27.35 0.13 -19.59
N GLY A 185 -28.29 1.04 -19.30
CA GLY A 185 -28.11 2.09 -18.31
C GLY A 185 -28.56 1.60 -16.93
N HIS A 186 -27.70 1.74 -15.93
CA HIS A 186 -28.00 1.47 -14.53
C HIS A 186 -28.16 2.80 -13.79
N HIS A 187 -29.26 2.93 -13.06
CA HIS A 187 -29.59 4.12 -12.27
C HIS A 187 -29.86 3.74 -10.82
N ILE A 188 -29.17 4.41 -9.90
CA ILE A 188 -29.37 4.26 -8.46
C ILE A 188 -30.52 5.17 -8.05
N ARG A 189 -31.70 4.60 -7.75
CA ARG A 189 -32.86 5.40 -7.35
C ARG A 189 -32.61 6.10 -6.00
N ASN A 190 -33.10 7.32 -5.84
CA ASN A 190 -33.12 8.05 -4.56
C ASN A 190 -31.74 8.31 -3.92
N SER A 191 -30.65 8.12 -4.65
CA SER A 191 -29.28 8.35 -4.19
C SER A 191 -28.59 9.21 -5.24
N PHE A 192 -28.78 10.53 -5.16
CA PHE A 192 -28.08 11.48 -6.03
C PHE A 192 -27.44 12.60 -5.20
N PRO A 193 -26.12 12.84 -5.35
CA PRO A 193 -25.16 11.99 -6.07
C PRO A 193 -25.02 10.59 -5.45
N GLY A 194 -25.05 9.54 -6.29
CA GLY A 194 -24.83 8.17 -5.84
C GLY A 194 -23.35 7.82 -5.75
N SER A 195 -23.01 6.85 -4.91
CA SER A 195 -21.65 6.31 -4.81
C SER A 195 -21.62 4.84 -5.18
N LEU A 196 -20.49 4.39 -5.74
CA LEU A 196 -20.22 3.01 -6.11
C LEU A 196 -19.05 2.45 -5.32
N SER A 197 -19.25 1.32 -4.64
CA SER A 197 -18.16 0.56 -4.03
C SER A 197 -17.39 -0.24 -5.10
N GLY A 198 -18.06 -0.70 -6.14
CA GLY A 198 -17.47 -1.43 -7.26
C GLY A 198 -18.51 -2.03 -8.20
N PHE A 199 -18.08 -3.07 -8.93
CA PHE A 199 -18.87 -3.72 -9.97
C PHE A 199 -18.79 -5.24 -9.83
N LYS A 200 -19.85 -5.93 -10.26
CA LYS A 200 -19.92 -7.39 -10.42
C LYS A 200 -20.42 -7.75 -11.80
N ASN A 201 -20.09 -8.93 -12.30
CA ASN A 201 -20.77 -9.53 -13.44
C ASN A 201 -21.32 -10.89 -13.00
N GLY A 202 -22.58 -10.91 -12.59
CA GLY A 202 -23.18 -12.05 -11.88
C GLY A 202 -22.43 -12.35 -10.57
N SER A 203 -21.91 -13.56 -10.44
CA SER A 203 -21.10 -13.98 -9.28
C SER A 203 -19.63 -13.55 -9.36
N SER A 204 -19.18 -13.06 -10.51
CA SER A 204 -17.76 -12.73 -10.73
C SER A 204 -17.41 -11.29 -10.38
N TRP A 205 -16.20 -11.11 -9.85
CA TRP A 205 -15.61 -9.81 -9.53
C TRP A 205 -14.63 -9.40 -10.63
N PRO A 206 -15.01 -8.48 -11.54
CA PRO A 206 -14.06 -7.95 -12.50
C PRO A 206 -12.94 -7.19 -11.77
N SER A 207 -11.69 -7.40 -12.19
CA SER A 207 -10.56 -6.56 -11.76
C SER A 207 -10.51 -5.29 -12.61
N GLY A 208 -9.82 -4.26 -12.15
CA GLY A 208 -9.64 -3.02 -12.90
C GLY A 208 -10.73 -1.98 -12.74
N LEU A 209 -11.84 -2.32 -12.07
CA LEU A 209 -12.97 -1.42 -11.85
C LEU A 209 -12.98 -0.89 -10.40
N PRO A 210 -12.66 0.40 -10.20
CA PRO A 210 -12.53 1.01 -8.88
C PRO A 210 -13.88 1.53 -8.35
N SER A 211 -13.89 1.97 -7.09
CA SER A 211 -14.96 2.81 -6.58
C SER A 211 -15.10 4.11 -7.37
N VAL A 212 -16.34 4.63 -7.41
CA VAL A 212 -16.67 5.89 -8.10
C VAL A 212 -17.67 6.68 -7.25
N GLN A 213 -17.35 7.94 -6.95
CA GLN A 213 -18.27 8.86 -6.31
C GLN A 213 -19.01 9.72 -7.34
N ASN A 214 -20.10 10.33 -6.89
CA ASN A 214 -20.87 11.30 -7.66
C ASN A 214 -21.42 10.76 -8.98
N VAL A 215 -21.80 9.47 -8.99
CA VAL A 215 -22.33 8.79 -10.18
C VAL A 215 -23.82 9.02 -10.29
N LYS A 216 -24.26 9.46 -11.48
CA LYS A 216 -25.68 9.54 -11.84
C LYS A 216 -26.16 8.28 -12.54
N PHE A 217 -25.43 7.89 -13.58
CA PHE A 217 -25.75 6.77 -14.44
C PHE A 217 -24.49 5.99 -14.78
N ILE A 218 -24.68 4.70 -15.03
CA ILE A 218 -23.63 3.82 -15.52
C ILE A 218 -24.15 3.20 -16.80
N PHE A 219 -23.44 3.37 -17.90
CA PHE A 219 -23.78 2.77 -19.17
C PHE A 219 -22.83 1.62 -19.43
N VAL A 220 -23.37 0.44 -19.59
CA VAL A 220 -22.62 -0.75 -19.98
C VAL A 220 -22.94 -1.03 -21.44
N TYR A 221 -21.98 -0.77 -22.32
CA TYR A 221 -22.06 -1.06 -23.74
C TYR A 221 -21.68 -2.51 -23.99
N TRP A 222 -22.46 -3.19 -24.82
CA TRP A 222 -22.25 -4.60 -25.12
C TRP A 222 -21.92 -4.79 -26.59
N ASN A 223 -20.89 -5.60 -26.85
CA ASN A 223 -20.62 -6.16 -28.15
C ASN A 223 -20.98 -7.64 -28.11
N ARG A 224 -22.08 -8.02 -28.76
CA ARG A 224 -22.68 -9.36 -28.68
C ARG A 224 -22.95 -9.75 -27.22
N SER A 225 -22.25 -10.76 -26.72
CA SER A 225 -22.42 -11.32 -25.36
C SER A 225 -21.37 -10.86 -24.37
N VAL A 226 -20.52 -9.89 -24.72
CA VAL A 226 -19.44 -9.40 -23.85
C VAL A 226 -19.59 -7.89 -23.62
N PRO A 227 -19.55 -7.42 -22.37
CA PRO A 227 -19.52 -5.98 -22.10
C PRO A 227 -18.16 -5.43 -22.57
N SER A 228 -18.18 -4.36 -23.38
CA SER A 228 -16.97 -3.82 -24.03
C SER A 228 -16.51 -2.50 -23.42
N LEU A 229 -17.45 -1.66 -22.99
CA LEU A 229 -17.19 -0.34 -22.43
C LEU A 229 -18.17 -0.05 -21.28
N ILE A 230 -17.67 0.50 -20.19
CA ILE A 230 -18.44 1.05 -19.09
C ILE A 230 -18.19 2.56 -19.04
N VAL A 231 -19.26 3.33 -18.98
CA VAL A 231 -19.23 4.78 -18.82
C VAL A 231 -19.93 5.14 -17.53
N ALA A 232 -19.17 5.61 -16.55
CA ALA A 232 -19.73 6.17 -15.33
C ALA A 232 -19.89 7.68 -15.51
N GLN A 233 -21.14 8.15 -15.56
CA GLN A 233 -21.48 9.58 -15.54
C GLN A 233 -21.27 10.15 -14.14
N SER A 234 -20.00 10.26 -13.77
CA SER A 234 -19.49 11.03 -12.64
C SER A 234 -19.01 12.41 -13.10
N ARG A 235 -18.52 13.23 -12.16
CA ARG A 235 -17.80 14.47 -12.46
C ARG A 235 -16.37 14.36 -11.92
N PRO A 236 -15.34 14.18 -12.80
CA PRO A 236 -15.42 14.00 -14.25
C PRO A 236 -16.04 12.66 -14.66
N GLU A 237 -16.50 12.55 -15.92
CA GLU A 237 -16.96 11.27 -16.50
C GLU A 237 -15.79 10.30 -16.60
N ARG A 238 -16.04 9.01 -16.36
CA ARG A 238 -15.00 7.97 -16.33
C ARG A 238 -15.36 6.83 -17.27
N TYR A 239 -14.37 6.36 -18.00
CA TYR A 239 -14.52 5.34 -19.02
C TYR A 239 -13.66 4.13 -18.67
N PHE A 240 -14.21 2.94 -18.81
CA PHE A 240 -13.50 1.70 -18.58
C PHE A 240 -13.77 0.76 -19.73
N ARG A 241 -12.72 0.16 -20.29
CA ARG A 241 -12.84 -0.85 -21.34
C ARG A 241 -12.27 -2.17 -20.86
N ILE A 242 -12.70 -3.26 -21.49
CA ILE A 242 -12.13 -4.58 -21.24
C ILE A 242 -10.70 -4.67 -21.77
N ASN A 243 -9.86 -5.49 -21.15
CA ASN A 243 -8.50 -5.78 -21.59
C ASN A 243 -8.48 -7.11 -22.38
N ALA A 244 -7.93 -7.13 -23.59
CA ALA A 244 -7.89 -8.33 -24.45
C ALA A 244 -7.18 -9.52 -23.79
N GLY A 245 -6.13 -9.27 -23.00
CA GLY A 245 -5.38 -10.32 -22.29
C GLY A 245 -6.21 -11.07 -21.24
N ASN A 246 -7.33 -10.48 -20.79
CA ASN A 246 -8.24 -11.11 -19.83
C ASN A 246 -9.63 -10.46 -19.91
N LEU A 247 -10.62 -11.19 -20.45
CA LEU A 247 -12.02 -10.74 -20.54
C LEU A 247 -12.72 -10.53 -19.17
N LYS A 248 -11.98 -10.57 -18.06
CA LYS A 248 -12.46 -10.26 -16.72
C LYS A 248 -11.79 -9.03 -16.12
N SER A 249 -10.80 -8.44 -16.78
CA SER A 249 -10.09 -7.25 -16.29
C SER A 249 -10.41 -6.01 -17.13
N TRP A 250 -10.47 -4.87 -16.45
CA TRP A 250 -10.84 -3.58 -17.03
C TRP A 250 -9.71 -2.56 -16.90
N ILE A 251 -9.66 -1.60 -17.82
CA ILE A 251 -8.68 -0.52 -17.83
C ILE A 251 -9.44 0.79 -17.90
N GLU A 252 -9.08 1.74 -17.03
CA GLU A 252 -9.59 3.10 -17.10
C GLU A 252 -8.92 3.85 -18.27
N VAL A 253 -9.75 4.47 -19.11
CA VAL A 253 -9.33 5.24 -20.28
C VAL A 253 -9.94 6.63 -20.23
N SER A 254 -9.32 7.62 -20.88
CA SER A 254 -9.79 9.02 -20.80
C SER A 254 -10.90 9.36 -21.80
N ASP A 255 -11.22 8.45 -22.72
CA ASP A 255 -12.24 8.63 -23.76
C ASP A 255 -13.04 7.34 -24.00
N LYS A 256 -13.98 7.37 -24.95
CA LYS A 256 -14.85 6.25 -25.30
C LYS A 256 -14.18 5.21 -26.21
N SER A 257 -12.84 5.07 -26.15
CA SER A 257 -12.11 4.08 -26.95
C SER A 257 -12.58 2.66 -26.63
N THR A 258 -12.84 1.89 -27.68
CA THR A 258 -13.23 0.48 -27.62
C THR A 258 -12.12 -0.47 -28.07
N ASP A 259 -10.91 0.05 -28.29
CA ASP A 259 -9.74 -0.76 -28.63
C ASP A 259 -9.43 -1.71 -27.48
N VAL A 260 -9.61 -3.01 -27.69
CA VAL A 260 -9.43 -4.02 -26.64
C VAL A 260 -7.96 -4.39 -26.43
N ALA A 261 -7.02 -3.94 -27.26
CA ALA A 261 -5.62 -4.37 -27.18
C ALA A 261 -5.02 -4.21 -25.77
N THR A 262 -4.19 -5.18 -25.39
CA THR A 262 -3.39 -5.10 -24.17
C THR A 262 -2.38 -3.98 -24.32
N PRO A 263 -2.39 -3.00 -23.40
CA PRO A 263 -1.58 -1.81 -23.58
C PRO A 263 -0.09 -2.09 -23.40
N THR A 264 0.72 -1.33 -24.14
CA THR A 264 2.17 -1.33 -24.03
C THR A 264 2.61 0.04 -23.53
N LEU A 265 3.17 0.09 -22.32
CA LEU A 265 3.41 1.33 -21.57
C LEU A 265 4.91 1.65 -21.46
N ALA A 266 5.29 2.89 -21.72
CA ALA A 266 6.57 3.46 -21.25
C ALA A 266 6.31 4.12 -19.90
N LEU A 267 6.75 3.50 -18.81
CA LEU A 267 6.45 3.96 -17.47
C LEU A 267 7.51 4.95 -16.99
N ASP A 268 7.06 6.08 -16.45
CA ASP A 268 7.92 7.02 -15.73
C ASP A 268 7.69 6.90 -14.22
N LEU A 269 8.68 6.34 -13.53
CA LEU A 269 8.65 6.07 -12.09
C LEU A 269 8.79 7.33 -11.23
N SER A 270 9.04 8.51 -11.82
CA SER A 270 9.01 9.76 -11.06
C SER A 270 7.60 10.34 -10.91
N LYS A 271 6.60 9.83 -11.65
CA LYS A 271 5.22 10.26 -11.50
C LYS A 271 4.69 9.83 -10.15
N THR A 272 4.54 10.80 -9.26
CA THR A 272 4.05 10.62 -7.91
C THR A 272 2.52 10.54 -7.92
N ASP A 273 1.97 9.89 -6.89
CA ASP A 273 0.56 9.58 -6.58
C ASP A 273 -0.55 10.05 -7.54
N GLY A 274 -1.51 9.15 -7.76
CA GLY A 274 -2.77 9.45 -8.44
C GLY A 274 -2.91 8.81 -9.80
N LYS A 275 -3.48 9.58 -10.73
CA LYS A 275 -3.87 9.11 -12.07
C LYS A 275 -3.29 10.02 -13.11
N TYR A 276 -2.46 9.50 -13.99
CA TYR A 276 -1.96 10.27 -15.11
C TYR A 276 -2.36 9.65 -16.45
N PRO A 277 -2.77 10.48 -17.43
CA PRO A 277 -3.06 10.01 -18.78
C PRO A 277 -1.75 9.69 -19.49
N TYR A 278 -1.58 8.43 -19.86
CA TYR A 278 -0.53 7.99 -20.76
C TYR A 278 -0.92 8.32 -22.20
N ARG A 279 -0.12 9.15 -22.89
CA ARG A 279 -0.45 9.71 -24.21
C ARG A 279 0.23 9.04 -25.41
N ASN A 280 1.08 8.03 -25.19
CA ASN A 280 1.87 7.45 -26.29
C ASN A 280 1.14 6.34 -27.07
N THR A 281 -0.14 6.11 -26.78
CA THR A 281 -0.99 5.12 -27.45
C THR A 281 -2.26 5.78 -27.95
N ASN A 282 -2.83 5.25 -29.05
CA ASN A 282 -4.14 5.69 -29.57
C ASN A 282 -5.23 5.64 -28.49
N ALA A 283 -5.10 4.72 -27.54
CA ALA A 283 -5.89 4.71 -26.31
C ALA A 283 -5.21 5.54 -25.22
N LYS A 284 -5.84 6.60 -24.75
CA LYS A 284 -5.39 7.39 -23.60
C LYS A 284 -5.65 6.62 -22.31
N ILE A 285 -4.69 5.80 -21.90
CA ILE A 285 -4.79 4.92 -20.73
C ILE A 285 -4.49 5.70 -19.46
N ILE A 286 -5.24 5.42 -18.40
CA ILE A 286 -4.96 5.97 -17.07
C ILE A 286 -4.17 4.94 -16.28
N VAL A 287 -2.91 5.26 -15.99
CA VAL A 287 -2.08 4.47 -15.06
C VAL A 287 -2.39 4.96 -13.66
N ALA A 288 -2.65 4.01 -12.76
CA ALA A 288 -2.81 4.33 -11.36
C ALA A 288 -1.48 4.12 -10.63
N VAL A 289 -1.15 5.08 -9.77
CA VAL A 289 0.07 5.07 -8.96
C VAL A 289 -0.35 5.04 -7.50
N LEU A 290 0.12 4.03 -6.78
CA LEU A 290 -0.09 3.90 -5.35
C LEU A 290 1.18 4.22 -4.58
N LEU A 291 1.10 5.17 -3.66
CA LEU A 291 2.10 5.39 -2.62
C LEU A 291 1.83 4.49 -1.40
N SER A 292 2.85 3.79 -0.90
CA SER A 292 2.78 3.01 0.36
C SER A 292 4.02 3.25 1.21
N HIS A 293 3.83 3.39 2.52
CA HIS A 293 4.91 3.50 3.49
C HIS A 293 5.37 2.12 3.96
N ILE A 294 6.67 1.85 3.93
CA ILE A 294 7.24 0.55 4.34
C ILE A 294 7.80 0.61 5.77
N GLY A 295 8.10 1.80 6.28
CA GLY A 295 8.95 1.96 7.46
C GLY A 295 10.44 1.99 7.07
N GLY A 296 11.36 2.15 8.03
CA GLY A 296 12.80 2.34 7.77
C GLY A 296 13.23 3.65 7.08
N GLY A 297 12.29 4.51 6.68
CA GLY A 297 12.51 5.70 5.85
C GLY A 297 12.26 5.38 4.38
N TYR A 298 11.56 4.27 4.10
CA TYR A 298 11.29 3.80 2.75
C TYR A 298 9.82 3.91 2.40
N TYR A 299 9.57 4.17 1.12
CA TYR A 299 8.24 4.10 0.54
C TYR A 299 8.29 3.39 -0.81
N ARG A 300 7.12 2.99 -1.27
CA ARG A 300 6.89 2.31 -2.54
C ARG A 300 5.91 3.12 -3.37
N LEU A 301 6.26 3.38 -4.63
CA LEU A 301 5.31 3.78 -5.66
C LEU A 301 5.00 2.58 -6.54
N GLN A 302 3.74 2.15 -6.60
CA GLN A 302 3.30 1.02 -7.39
C GLN A 302 2.44 1.48 -8.56
N TYR A 303 2.90 1.23 -9.77
CA TYR A 303 2.25 1.55 -11.04
C TYR A 303 1.45 0.34 -11.51
N SER A 304 0.15 0.50 -11.73
CA SER A 304 -0.70 -0.60 -12.19
C SER A 304 -1.87 -0.14 -13.06
N LEU A 305 -2.53 -1.10 -13.71
CA LEU A 305 -3.84 -0.91 -14.33
C LEU A 305 -4.96 -1.55 -13.49
N ARG A 306 -4.85 -1.45 -12.16
CA ARG A 306 -5.87 -1.91 -11.20
C ARG A 306 -6.18 -3.42 -11.28
N GLY A 307 -5.17 -4.22 -11.58
CA GLY A 307 -5.31 -5.68 -11.77
C GLY A 307 -5.56 -6.10 -13.22
N SER A 308 -5.55 -5.16 -14.17
CA SER A 308 -5.37 -5.47 -15.59
C SER A 308 -3.89 -5.65 -15.94
N LEU A 309 -3.64 -6.53 -16.90
CA LEU A 309 -2.30 -6.82 -17.42
C LEU A 309 -1.85 -5.77 -18.45
N PHE A 310 -0.55 -5.52 -18.51
CA PHE A 310 0.06 -4.66 -19.53
C PHE A 310 1.48 -5.10 -19.87
N ASN A 311 1.95 -4.72 -21.05
CA ASN A 311 3.35 -4.83 -21.44
C ASN A 311 4.09 -3.54 -21.05
N VAL A 312 5.37 -3.65 -20.70
CA VAL A 312 6.23 -2.49 -20.49
C VAL A 312 7.19 -2.37 -21.67
N LYS A 313 7.13 -1.24 -22.36
CA LYS A 313 8.06 -0.88 -23.44
C LYS A 313 9.40 -0.43 -22.88
N SER A 314 9.35 0.41 -21.85
CA SER A 314 10.52 0.99 -21.21
C SER A 314 10.13 1.50 -19.83
N VAL A 315 11.12 1.56 -18.93
CA VAL A 315 11.01 2.17 -17.61
C VAL A 315 11.96 3.36 -17.57
N SER A 316 11.49 4.51 -17.12
CA SER A 316 12.27 5.74 -16.95
C SER A 316 12.00 6.38 -15.58
N HIS A 317 12.80 7.38 -15.23
CA HIS A 317 12.57 8.27 -14.09
C HIS A 317 12.97 9.68 -14.50
N ASN A 318 12.04 10.64 -14.46
CA ASN A 318 12.27 12.02 -14.96
C ASN A 318 12.92 12.01 -16.35
N ASP A 319 12.29 11.30 -17.29
CA ASP A 319 12.73 11.12 -18.67
C ASP A 319 14.08 10.38 -18.85
N THR A 320 14.75 10.00 -17.76
CA THR A 320 15.97 9.18 -17.81
C THR A 320 15.61 7.71 -17.89
N GLN A 321 15.92 7.06 -19.02
CA GLN A 321 15.66 5.63 -19.20
C GLN A 321 16.50 4.77 -18.23
N LEU A 322 15.83 3.86 -17.51
CA LEU A 322 16.44 2.90 -16.60
C LEU A 322 16.86 1.65 -17.39
N SER A 323 18.03 1.72 -18.01
CA SER A 323 18.55 0.63 -18.85
C SER A 323 18.79 -0.64 -18.03
N GLY A 324 18.48 -1.81 -18.59
CA GLY A 324 18.59 -3.11 -17.90
C GLY A 324 17.31 -3.58 -17.19
N ILE A 325 16.26 -2.76 -17.21
CA ILE A 325 14.91 -3.17 -16.79
C ILE A 325 14.05 -3.42 -18.03
N ASP A 326 14.04 -4.67 -18.48
CA ASP A 326 13.23 -5.14 -19.60
C ASP A 326 12.38 -6.36 -19.18
N SER A 327 11.23 -6.50 -19.84
CA SER A 327 10.33 -7.64 -19.64
C SER A 327 9.44 -7.81 -20.87
N THR A 328 9.43 -9.02 -21.42
CA THR A 328 8.43 -9.45 -22.41
C THR A 328 7.17 -10.01 -21.77
N ASP A 329 7.20 -10.23 -20.45
CA ASP A 329 6.09 -10.80 -19.70
C ASP A 329 4.97 -9.76 -19.46
N LEU A 330 3.74 -10.25 -19.38
CA LEU A 330 2.59 -9.46 -18.96
C LEU A 330 2.66 -9.13 -17.48
N LEU A 331 2.69 -7.84 -17.17
CA LEU A 331 2.83 -7.33 -15.81
C LEU A 331 1.47 -7.00 -15.19
N LEU A 332 1.34 -7.29 -13.90
CA LEU A 332 0.27 -6.77 -13.03
C LEU A 332 0.60 -5.37 -12.53
N SER A 333 1.88 -5.15 -12.19
CA SER A 333 2.37 -3.87 -11.68
C SER A 333 3.88 -3.75 -11.81
N VAL A 334 4.34 -2.50 -11.71
CA VAL A 334 5.75 -2.14 -11.49
C VAL A 334 5.82 -1.36 -10.18
N SER A 335 6.68 -1.76 -9.25
CA SER A 335 6.88 -1.04 -7.99
C SER A 335 8.28 -0.42 -7.95
N ALA A 336 8.37 0.81 -7.50
CA ALA A 336 9.60 1.57 -7.31
C ALA A 336 9.78 1.86 -5.82
N TYR A 337 10.92 1.50 -5.25
CA TYR A 337 11.21 1.64 -3.82
C TYR A 337 12.27 2.69 -3.61
N TYR A 338 11.99 3.63 -2.73
CA TYR A 338 12.80 4.81 -2.54
C TYR A 338 13.19 5.03 -1.09
N LEU A 339 14.29 5.76 -0.89
CA LEU A 339 14.72 6.31 0.39
C LEU A 339 14.18 7.75 0.59
N GLY A 340 13.70 8.07 1.79
CA GLY A 340 13.22 9.40 2.19
C GLY A 340 11.71 9.56 2.01
N ASP A 341 11.24 10.79 1.76
CA ASP A 341 9.80 11.08 1.58
C ASP A 341 9.45 11.64 0.18
N SER A 342 10.45 11.89 -0.68
CA SER A 342 10.23 12.49 -2.02
C SER A 342 10.73 11.58 -3.16
N PRO A 343 9.84 11.15 -4.09
CA PRO A 343 10.17 10.32 -5.27
C PRO A 343 10.82 11.10 -6.40
N GLU A 344 11.04 12.39 -6.21
CA GLU A 344 11.51 13.31 -7.26
C GLU A 344 12.94 13.03 -7.69
N SER A 345 13.74 12.35 -6.86
CA SER A 345 15.15 12.10 -7.14
C SER A 345 15.42 10.64 -7.50
N LEU A 346 15.94 10.42 -8.72
CA LEU A 346 16.44 9.12 -9.17
C LEU A 346 17.50 8.55 -8.21
N ASP A 347 18.29 9.40 -7.58
CA ASP A 347 19.34 8.95 -6.65
C ASP A 347 18.75 8.20 -5.46
N ARG A 348 17.52 8.52 -5.07
CA ARG A 348 16.81 7.86 -3.97
C ARG A 348 16.13 6.56 -4.37
N LEU A 349 16.02 6.23 -5.67
CA LEU A 349 15.46 4.96 -6.14
C LEU A 349 16.45 3.83 -5.84
N LEU A 350 16.05 2.90 -4.98
CA LEU A 350 16.88 1.79 -4.53
C LEU A 350 16.60 0.50 -5.30
N LEU A 351 15.31 0.17 -5.47
CA LEU A 351 14.87 -1.11 -6.00
C LEU A 351 13.68 -0.91 -6.94
N VAL A 352 13.61 -1.69 -8.02
CA VAL A 352 12.43 -1.81 -8.89
C VAL A 352 11.95 -3.25 -8.89
N GLU A 353 10.66 -3.47 -8.66
CA GLU A 353 9.97 -4.77 -8.70
C GLU A 353 9.06 -4.82 -9.93
N LEU A 354 9.16 -5.88 -10.71
CA LEU A 354 8.17 -6.24 -11.73
C LEU A 354 7.32 -7.39 -11.17
N SER A 355 6.00 -7.16 -11.06
CA SER A 355 5.03 -8.19 -10.66
C SER A 355 4.42 -8.79 -11.93
N ILE A 356 4.72 -10.06 -12.18
CA ILE A 356 4.41 -10.77 -13.42
C ILE A 356 3.27 -11.75 -13.18
N ASN A 357 2.25 -11.74 -14.04
CA ASN A 357 1.18 -12.72 -13.99
C ASN A 357 1.58 -14.00 -14.73
N ALA A 358 2.00 -15.04 -14.00
CA ALA A 358 2.16 -16.37 -14.58
C ALA A 358 0.84 -17.16 -14.44
N THR A 359 0.66 -18.19 -15.27
CA THR A 359 -0.61 -18.93 -15.48
C THR A 359 -1.33 -19.39 -14.21
N HIS A 360 -0.61 -19.56 -13.09
CA HIS A 360 -1.18 -20.01 -11.81
C HIS A 360 -0.71 -19.26 -10.57
N HIS A 361 0.22 -18.32 -10.72
CA HIS A 361 0.79 -17.60 -9.59
C HIS A 361 1.44 -16.30 -10.07
N THR A 362 1.56 -15.33 -9.18
CA THR A 362 2.35 -14.13 -9.44
C THR A 362 3.83 -14.45 -9.25
N THR A 363 4.66 -14.06 -10.20
CA THR A 363 6.12 -14.07 -10.03
C THR A 363 6.68 -12.66 -9.93
N TYR A 364 7.88 -12.54 -9.36
CA TYR A 364 8.51 -11.26 -9.10
C TYR A 364 9.94 -11.24 -9.65
N LYS A 365 10.28 -10.16 -10.35
CA LYS A 365 11.66 -9.81 -10.73
C LYS A 365 12.05 -8.51 -10.05
N TYR A 366 13.28 -8.45 -9.55
CA TYR A 366 13.80 -7.30 -8.83
C TYR A 366 15.04 -6.77 -9.53
N PHE A 367 15.19 -5.45 -9.56
CA PHE A 367 16.29 -4.75 -10.22
C PHE A 367 16.85 -3.67 -9.30
N HIS A 368 18.17 -3.53 -9.27
CA HIS A 368 18.86 -2.49 -8.50
C HIS A 368 20.05 -1.93 -9.27
N ARG A 369 20.61 -0.82 -8.78
CA ARG A 369 21.90 -0.31 -9.23
C ARG A 369 23.00 -0.96 -8.38
N GLU A 370 24.09 -1.42 -9.00
CA GLU A 370 25.21 -2.03 -8.25
C GLU A 370 25.98 -1.01 -7.41
N THR A 371 26.05 0.24 -7.88
CA THR A 371 26.72 1.35 -7.21
C THR A 371 25.89 2.62 -7.32
N LYS A 372 26.18 3.62 -6.46
CA LYS A 372 25.57 4.94 -6.55
C LYS A 372 25.82 5.56 -7.92
N GLY A 373 24.75 5.96 -8.61
CA GLY A 373 24.84 6.62 -9.92
C GLY A 373 25.07 5.68 -11.11
N ALA A 374 25.10 4.36 -10.92
CA ALA A 374 25.15 3.42 -12.03
C ALA A 374 23.97 3.65 -13.00
N LYS A 375 24.27 3.74 -14.29
CA LYS A 375 23.27 3.98 -15.35
C LYS A 375 22.50 2.71 -15.74
N VAL A 376 23.12 1.56 -15.53
CA VAL A 376 22.55 0.24 -15.84
C VAL A 376 22.03 -0.39 -14.56
N TRP A 377 20.83 -0.95 -14.65
CA TRP A 377 20.17 -1.71 -13.60
C TRP A 377 20.45 -3.21 -13.82
N SER A 378 20.85 -3.88 -12.74
CA SER A 378 21.12 -5.31 -12.72
C SER A 378 20.01 -6.03 -11.96
N LYS A 379 19.76 -7.30 -12.29
CA LYS A 379 18.82 -8.13 -11.55
C LYS A 379 19.30 -8.32 -10.11
N TYR A 380 18.44 -8.02 -9.13
CA TYR A 380 18.70 -8.27 -7.72
C TYR A 380 18.51 -9.76 -7.41
N LEU A 381 19.57 -10.42 -6.94
CA LEU A 381 19.61 -11.86 -6.66
C LEU A 381 19.40 -12.20 -5.17
N GLY A 382 18.99 -11.24 -4.34
CA GLY A 382 18.80 -11.45 -2.90
C GLY A 382 17.62 -12.39 -2.57
N SER A 383 17.29 -12.49 -1.28
CA SER A 383 16.26 -13.41 -0.77
C SER A 383 14.82 -12.99 -1.17
N GLY A 384 14.46 -13.18 -2.43
CA GLY A 384 13.14 -12.90 -2.98
C GLY A 384 13.18 -12.89 -4.52
N GLY A 385 12.06 -13.23 -5.16
CA GLY A 385 12.00 -13.44 -6.61
C GLY A 385 11.48 -14.83 -6.96
N GLY A 386 11.16 -15.02 -8.24
CA GLY A 386 10.39 -16.20 -8.63
C GLY A 386 8.98 -16.10 -8.04
N THR A 387 8.54 -17.09 -7.27
CA THR A 387 7.16 -17.14 -6.74
C THR A 387 6.94 -16.41 -5.41
N THR A 388 8.02 -16.07 -4.68
CA THR A 388 7.93 -15.40 -3.38
C THR A 388 8.24 -13.92 -3.48
N ARG A 389 7.28 -13.08 -3.07
CA ARG A 389 7.45 -11.62 -3.01
C ARG A 389 8.33 -11.20 -1.85
N LEU A 390 9.21 -10.22 -2.07
CA LEU A 390 9.87 -9.46 -1.00
C LEU A 390 8.82 -8.65 -0.22
N GLN A 391 8.63 -8.99 1.05
CA GLN A 391 7.70 -8.28 1.94
C GLN A 391 8.20 -8.25 3.39
N GLY A 392 7.61 -7.37 4.20
CA GLY A 392 7.93 -7.22 5.63
C GLY A 392 9.43 -7.04 5.90
N ASN A 393 9.94 -7.83 6.85
CA ASN A 393 11.34 -7.77 7.27
C ASN A 393 12.34 -8.13 6.15
N ALA A 394 11.98 -9.03 5.23
CA ALA A 394 12.86 -9.42 4.13
C ALA A 394 13.05 -8.27 3.14
N LEU A 395 11.95 -7.61 2.75
CA LEU A 395 12.01 -6.40 1.93
C LEU A 395 12.79 -5.30 2.64
N LYS A 396 12.51 -5.05 3.92
CA LYS A 396 13.22 -4.01 4.68
C LYS A 396 14.73 -4.27 4.71
N ARG A 397 15.17 -5.52 4.94
CA ARG A 397 16.59 -5.89 4.92
C ARG A 397 17.23 -5.60 3.57
N ALA A 398 16.58 -5.98 2.47
CA ALA A 398 17.07 -5.69 1.12
C ALA A 398 17.22 -4.18 0.88
N LEU A 399 16.25 -3.37 1.34
CA LEU A 399 16.32 -1.92 1.23
C LEU A 399 17.42 -1.31 2.10
N ASP A 400 17.64 -1.83 3.30
CA ASP A 400 18.75 -1.41 4.19
C ASP A 400 20.12 -1.74 3.58
N GLU A 401 20.28 -2.91 2.96
CA GLU A 401 21.50 -3.30 2.24
C GLU A 401 21.78 -2.37 1.05
N LEU A 402 20.77 -2.12 0.22
CA LEU A 402 20.89 -1.20 -0.92
C LEU A 402 21.14 0.24 -0.48
N LYS A 403 20.52 0.68 0.62
CA LYS A 403 20.79 1.99 1.21
C LYS A 403 22.27 2.12 1.55
N ASN A 404 22.88 1.13 2.19
CA ASN A 404 24.31 1.19 2.56
C ASN A 404 25.24 1.25 1.34
N ILE A 405 24.84 0.65 0.22
CA ILE A 405 25.58 0.71 -1.05
C ILE A 405 25.48 2.10 -1.69
N HIS A 406 24.27 2.68 -1.73
CA HIS A 406 24.00 3.94 -2.42
C HIS A 406 24.28 5.19 -1.57
N PHE A 407 24.21 5.04 -0.26
CA PHE A 407 24.35 6.10 0.73
C PHE A 407 25.18 5.56 1.90
N PRO A 408 26.47 5.19 1.65
CA PRO A 408 27.33 4.74 2.72
C PRO A 408 27.40 5.84 3.78
N ASP A 409 27.30 5.44 5.04
CA ASP A 409 27.53 6.36 6.14
C ASP A 409 28.90 7.02 5.93
N PRO A 410 29.03 8.34 6.18
CA PRO A 410 30.33 8.98 6.13
C PRO A 410 31.28 8.15 7.01
N PRO A 411 32.52 7.92 6.55
CA PRO A 411 33.47 7.17 7.36
C PRO A 411 33.49 7.80 8.75
N PRO A 412 33.42 6.98 9.82
CA PRO A 412 33.36 7.50 11.18
C PRO A 412 34.46 8.54 11.34
N SER A 413 34.14 9.69 11.94
CA SER A 413 35.13 10.75 12.11
C SER A 413 36.39 10.17 12.77
N ILE A 414 37.57 10.70 12.44
CA ILE A 414 38.83 10.24 13.03
C ILE A 414 38.72 10.19 14.57
N GLY A 415 38.01 11.15 15.19
CA GLY A 415 37.70 11.14 16.61
C GLY A 415 36.84 9.96 17.07
N LYS A 416 35.81 9.56 16.31
CA LYS A 416 35.02 8.36 16.60
C LYS A 416 35.83 7.08 16.39
N GLN A 417 36.67 7.01 15.34
CA GLN A 417 37.58 5.88 15.15
C GLN A 417 38.57 5.73 16.31
N ILE A 418 39.13 6.84 16.80
CA ILE A 418 40.01 6.87 17.97
C ILE A 418 39.26 6.46 19.24
N ALA A 419 38.03 6.96 19.45
CA ALA A 419 37.20 6.60 20.61
C ALA A 419 36.80 5.11 20.58
N ASP A 420 36.31 4.61 19.45
CA ASP A 420 35.97 3.19 19.24
C ASP A 420 37.21 2.30 19.42
N PHE A 421 38.39 2.77 18.99
CA PHE A 421 39.66 2.07 19.23
C PHE A 421 39.96 1.97 20.72
N PHE A 422 39.87 3.06 21.49
CA PHE A 422 40.10 3.05 22.94
C PHE A 422 39.09 2.18 23.68
N GLN A 423 37.79 2.27 23.34
CA GLN A 423 36.76 1.40 23.93
C GLN A 423 37.00 -0.08 23.62
N LYS A 424 37.48 -0.40 22.42
CA LYS A 424 37.81 -1.80 22.04
C LYS A 424 39.13 -2.29 22.66
N THR A 425 39.98 -1.40 23.17
CA THR A 425 41.23 -1.74 23.87
C THR A 425 41.17 -1.60 25.38
N GLU A 426 40.01 -1.24 25.96
CA GLU A 426 39.78 -1.35 27.40
C GLU A 426 39.94 -2.82 27.82
N GLY A 427 41.03 -3.09 28.55
CA GLY A 427 41.46 -4.43 28.97
C GLY A 427 42.86 -4.85 28.50
N ILE A 428 43.41 -4.22 27.44
CA ILE A 428 44.77 -4.52 26.94
C ILE A 428 45.79 -3.49 27.43
N ILE A 429 45.36 -2.24 27.65
CA ILE A 429 46.18 -1.20 28.27
C ILE A 429 45.86 -1.14 29.75
N THR A 430 46.26 -2.17 30.50
CA THR A 430 46.43 -2.04 31.95
C THR A 430 47.60 -1.11 32.17
N ALA A 431 47.33 0.19 32.27
CA ALA A 431 48.25 1.11 32.91
C ALA A 431 48.39 0.63 34.36
N SER A 432 49.48 -0.08 34.63
CA SER A 432 49.94 -0.39 35.98
C SER A 432 50.32 0.93 36.64
N VAL A 433 49.32 1.66 37.14
CA VAL A 433 49.52 2.78 38.04
C VAL A 433 49.73 2.16 39.42
N THR A 434 50.98 1.82 39.71
CA THR A 434 51.40 1.39 41.04
C THR A 434 51.22 2.58 41.99
N PRO A 435 50.43 2.45 43.08
CA PRO A 435 50.26 3.52 44.05
C PRO A 435 51.51 3.57 44.94
N GLY A 436 52.55 4.25 44.46
CA GLY A 436 53.79 4.53 45.18
C GLY A 436 53.73 5.91 45.83
N ILE A 437 53.78 5.91 47.16
CA ILE A 437 53.77 7.05 48.06
C ILE A 437 55.02 7.92 47.84
N GLY A 438 54.82 9.23 47.68
CA GLY A 438 55.81 10.26 48.00
C GLY A 438 56.81 10.63 46.90
N GLY A 439 56.62 11.80 46.29
CA GLY A 439 57.68 12.49 45.54
C GLY A 439 57.20 13.22 44.29
N LEU A 440 57.16 14.56 44.38
CA LEU A 440 57.29 15.54 43.29
C LEU A 440 57.06 15.01 41.86
N ILE A 441 55.81 15.14 41.38
CA ILE A 441 55.47 14.83 39.98
C ILE A 441 55.95 15.97 39.10
N GLY A 442 57.10 15.76 38.47
CA GLY A 442 57.46 16.42 37.23
C GLY A 442 56.50 15.99 36.11
N LEU A 443 56.05 16.95 35.31
CA LEU A 443 55.36 16.75 34.04
C LEU A 443 56.26 15.93 33.10
N GLY A 444 56.13 14.60 33.19
CA GLY A 444 56.68 13.68 32.21
C GLY A 444 56.02 13.94 30.87
N ILE A 445 56.81 14.49 29.95
CA ILE A 445 56.47 14.71 28.54
C ILE A 445 55.90 13.40 27.98
N TRP A 446 54.57 13.39 27.82
CA TRP A 446 53.86 12.31 27.16
C TRP A 446 54.31 12.30 25.70
N LYS A 447 55.01 11.24 25.27
CA LYS A 447 55.42 11.00 23.86
C LYS A 447 54.21 10.66 22.96
N GLY A 448 53.07 11.33 23.17
CA GLY A 448 51.84 11.21 22.38
C GLY A 448 51.99 11.61 20.90
N PRO A 449 52.80 12.63 20.52
CA PRO A 449 52.88 13.03 19.12
C PRO A 449 53.51 11.96 18.21
N ALA A 450 54.47 11.16 18.72
CA ALA A 450 55.18 10.18 17.90
C ALA A 450 54.36 8.92 17.60
N LEU A 451 53.45 8.52 18.50
CA LEU A 451 52.54 7.39 18.28
C LEU A 451 51.37 7.80 17.36
N ILE A 452 50.87 9.03 17.50
CA ILE A 452 49.81 9.56 16.63
C ILE A 452 50.36 9.81 15.21
N ALA A 453 51.58 10.33 15.06
CA ALA A 453 52.21 10.51 13.75
C ALA A 453 52.47 9.18 13.02
N ARG A 454 52.81 8.09 13.74
CA ARG A 454 52.98 6.76 13.15
C ARG A 454 51.66 6.10 12.73
N LEU A 455 50.54 6.49 13.34
CA LEU A 455 49.20 6.01 12.97
C LEU A 455 48.65 6.78 11.76
N ILE A 456 48.91 8.10 11.68
CA ILE A 456 48.54 8.95 10.54
C ILE A 456 49.35 8.62 9.28
N ALA A 457 50.59 8.13 9.40
CA ALA A 457 51.41 7.73 8.25
C ALA A 457 51.10 6.32 7.69
N ARG A 458 50.15 5.58 8.29
CA ARG A 458 49.76 4.21 7.87
C ARG A 458 48.28 4.09 7.46
N LEU A 459 47.50 5.16 7.58
CA LEU A 459 46.18 5.35 6.94
C LEU A 459 46.38 6.24 5.72
#